data_AF-A0A1M7H192-F1
#
_entry.id   AF-A0A1M7H192-F1
#
_cell.length_a   1.000
_cell.length_b   1.000
_cell.length_c   1.000
_cell.angle_alpha   90.00
_cell.angle_beta   90.00
_cell.angle_gamma   90.00
#
_symmetry.space_group_name_H-M   'P 1'
#
loop_
_entity.id
_entity.type
_entity.pdbx_description
1 polymer ?
#
loop_
_entity_poly.entity_id
_entity_poly.type
_entity_poly.pdbx_seq_one_letter_code
_entity_poly.pdbx_strand_id
1 'polypeptide(L)'
;MSLHKAFAVIFSDLKNDYNDEYVTGIQKQANAYGYRTFTFSMPQTSELYTNNEEWIYSLIDYEKYDGVIFVEHSFSTHKSLIPPIERSLSENCKCPVVVIGKSNILPHVIGLENRKNFEKVVEHLIDVHNCRNLYCLGGEKGIADERIDGFVNVLKKHELPCDEDNLLYGGYWISGAEAAAKDIACGTLEKPDAIVCLNDEIAYALIKQLFFVGLRVPEDILVTGFDNSSYASNSAVPITTFSADTHFCGQRAVALLHSLITGSAPEPLKHKKHSVITGDSCGCGCKKLLNVRGRLDALNMNEKAEMEFRNSLFEEKLYKINSQKELSLFIKNHKYLIRNHISVSVNLMEQNDKEAECIFLKDYLLNGETAVFRAKDLYPDMFSFGAIQNIHILPLVFDKQTYGFMTIGYAGAELYTLHAKQFANRIAIGAELLRVRQAVDTSDNIKKTESYTEQIHSDNTHKKPSATIMVMHNGSMTKAPLENVLYFESYEKKVFAAMKNGKYEIKQRLFEMEEMLTNKNFFRISRSVIVNMDKTVGYKVGFDRALLAVMSDKEELRVSRTNKEEFKQRLEMS
;
A
#
# COMPACT_ATOMS: atom_id res chain seq x y z
N MET A 1 -32.03 0.03 -5.61
CA MET A 1 -31.72 -1.12 -4.74
C MET A 1 -30.53 -1.83 -5.35
N SER A 2 -29.37 -1.80 -4.68
CA SER A 2 -28.17 -2.51 -5.14
C SER A 2 -28.48 -4.01 -5.28
N LEU A 3 -28.00 -4.64 -6.35
CA LEU A 3 -28.33 -6.03 -6.70
C LEU A 3 -27.72 -7.05 -5.70
N HIS A 4 -26.76 -6.64 -4.87
CA HIS A 4 -26.09 -7.50 -3.88
C HIS A 4 -25.80 -6.74 -2.58
N LYS A 5 -26.10 -7.38 -1.44
CA LYS A 5 -25.79 -6.85 -0.11
C LYS A 5 -24.31 -7.00 0.19
N ALA A 6 -23.66 -5.96 0.71
CA ALA A 6 -22.21 -5.94 0.92
C ALA A 6 -21.78 -5.13 2.16
N PHE A 7 -20.71 -5.60 2.80
CA PHE A 7 -20.01 -4.87 3.86
C PHE A 7 -18.59 -4.52 3.43
N ALA A 8 -18.16 -3.29 3.77
CA ALA A 8 -16.75 -2.94 3.74
C ALA A 8 -16.11 -3.32 5.09
N VAL A 9 -14.90 -3.89 5.04
CA VAL A 9 -14.10 -4.24 6.20
C VAL A 9 -12.79 -3.48 6.10
N ILE A 10 -12.54 -2.56 7.03
CA ILE A 10 -11.30 -1.78 7.12
C ILE A 10 -10.38 -2.47 8.12
N PHE A 11 -9.19 -2.83 7.68
CA PHE A 11 -8.26 -3.68 8.43
C PHE A 11 -6.82 -3.31 8.06
N SER A 12 -5.84 -3.42 8.97
CA SER A 12 -4.45 -3.12 8.66
C SER A 12 -3.74 -4.30 7.95
N ASP A 13 -3.21 -5.27 8.69
CA ASP A 13 -2.34 -6.33 8.18
C ASP A 13 -2.59 -7.72 8.80
N LEU A 14 -2.37 -8.74 7.98
CA LEU A 14 -2.36 -10.17 8.28
C LEU A 14 -0.93 -10.60 8.68
N LYS A 15 -0.43 -10.09 9.80
CA LYS A 15 0.88 -10.53 10.33
C LYS A 15 0.77 -11.74 11.25
N ASN A 16 -0.33 -11.81 12.01
CA ASN A 16 -0.49 -12.70 13.14
C ASN A 16 -1.79 -13.50 12.98
N ASP A 17 -1.72 -14.83 13.16
CA ASP A 17 -2.89 -15.74 13.13
C ASP A 17 -4.06 -15.26 14.02
N TYR A 18 -3.77 -14.43 15.02
CA TYR A 18 -4.76 -13.78 15.88
C TYR A 18 -5.69 -12.80 15.12
N ASN A 19 -5.14 -12.01 14.20
CA ASN A 19 -5.92 -11.02 13.45
C ASN A 19 -6.79 -11.67 12.36
N ASP A 20 -6.30 -12.77 11.79
CA ASP A 20 -6.97 -13.59 10.77
C ASP A 20 -8.35 -14.08 11.22
N GLU A 21 -8.45 -14.48 12.49
CA GLU A 21 -9.69 -14.98 13.08
C GLU A 21 -10.79 -13.90 13.12
N TYR A 22 -10.46 -12.61 13.30
CA TYR A 22 -11.47 -11.54 13.18
C TYR A 22 -12.09 -11.52 11.79
N VAL A 23 -11.24 -11.50 10.75
CA VAL A 23 -11.69 -11.38 9.36
C VAL A 23 -12.47 -12.63 8.95
N THR A 24 -11.99 -13.83 9.29
CA THR A 24 -12.74 -15.07 8.97
C THR A 24 -14.07 -15.15 9.74
N GLY A 25 -14.13 -14.69 10.99
CA GLY A 25 -15.37 -14.57 11.75
C GLY A 25 -16.36 -13.60 11.12
N ILE A 26 -15.89 -12.44 10.66
CA ILE A 26 -16.67 -11.46 9.89
C ILE A 26 -17.21 -12.11 8.61
N GLN A 27 -16.34 -12.72 7.81
CA GLN A 27 -16.69 -13.32 6.53
C GLN A 27 -17.73 -14.43 6.69
N LYS A 28 -17.53 -15.39 7.62
CA LYS A 28 -18.50 -16.47 7.83
C LYS A 28 -19.88 -15.94 8.23
N GLN A 29 -19.93 -14.97 9.14
CA GLN A 29 -21.20 -14.43 9.60
C GLN A 29 -21.88 -13.56 8.54
N ALA A 30 -21.10 -12.77 7.78
CA ALA A 30 -21.63 -11.96 6.69
C ALA A 30 -22.25 -12.86 5.62
N ASN A 31 -21.53 -13.91 5.22
CA ASN A 31 -21.99 -14.89 4.24
C ASN A 31 -23.27 -15.60 4.73
N ALA A 32 -23.35 -15.94 6.02
CA ALA A 32 -24.55 -16.55 6.61
C ALA A 32 -25.79 -15.64 6.53
N TYR A 33 -25.60 -14.32 6.66
CA TYR A 33 -26.66 -13.32 6.46
C TYR A 33 -26.86 -12.89 4.99
N GLY A 34 -26.14 -13.50 4.05
CA GLY A 34 -26.23 -13.20 2.62
C GLY A 34 -25.54 -11.91 2.19
N TYR A 35 -24.60 -11.40 2.99
CA TYR A 35 -23.75 -10.27 2.64
C TYR A 35 -22.42 -10.76 2.07
N ARG A 36 -21.91 -10.03 1.07
CA ARG A 36 -20.51 -10.13 0.64
C ARG A 36 -19.63 -9.25 1.51
N THR A 37 -18.34 -9.57 1.59
CA THR A 37 -17.36 -8.70 2.27
C THR A 37 -16.30 -8.17 1.31
N PHE A 38 -15.95 -6.91 1.47
CA PHE A 38 -14.86 -6.23 0.78
C PHE A 38 -13.86 -5.77 1.82
N THR A 39 -12.76 -6.51 1.95
CA THR A 39 -11.72 -6.26 2.95
C THR A 39 -10.63 -5.39 2.33
N PHE A 40 -10.48 -4.17 2.85
CA PHE A 40 -9.43 -3.23 2.49
C PHE A 40 -8.31 -3.36 3.51
N SER A 41 -7.13 -3.78 3.05
CA SER A 41 -5.99 -4.09 3.90
C SER A 41 -4.71 -3.42 3.43
N MET A 42 -3.91 -2.87 4.34
CA MET A 42 -2.57 -2.33 4.10
C MET A 42 -1.51 -3.32 4.64
N PRO A 43 -0.92 -4.17 3.80
CA PRO A 43 -0.14 -5.29 4.29
C PRO A 43 1.25 -4.92 4.87
N GLN A 44 1.76 -3.69 4.78
CA GLN A 44 3.11 -3.36 5.27
C GLN A 44 3.25 -3.26 6.79
N THR A 45 4.41 -3.73 7.26
CA THR A 45 4.67 -4.20 8.63
C THR A 45 5.67 -3.36 9.42
N SER A 46 6.14 -2.21 8.93
CA SER A 46 7.08 -1.38 9.68
C SER A 46 6.53 0.02 9.96
N GLU A 47 6.57 0.40 11.24
CA GLU A 47 6.23 1.73 11.75
C GLU A 47 6.99 2.87 11.06
N LEU A 48 8.14 2.55 10.47
CA LEU A 48 9.03 3.55 9.89
C LEU A 48 8.48 4.17 8.61
N TYR A 49 7.69 3.44 7.80
CA TYR A 49 7.10 3.97 6.57
C TYR A 49 5.89 3.12 6.15
N THR A 50 4.68 3.69 6.11
CA THR A 50 3.51 3.02 5.49
C THR A 50 3.61 2.95 3.96
N ASN A 51 4.67 3.52 3.38
CA ASN A 51 4.92 3.61 1.94
C ASN A 51 3.68 4.03 1.12
N ASN A 52 2.72 4.78 1.68
CA ASN A 52 1.43 5.13 1.06
C ASN A 52 0.47 3.94 0.81
N GLU A 53 0.66 2.77 1.44
CA GLU A 53 -0.30 1.66 1.34
C GLU A 53 -1.67 2.00 1.95
N GLU A 54 -1.72 2.90 2.94
CA GLU A 54 -2.95 3.41 3.53
C GLU A 54 -3.86 4.14 2.52
N TRP A 55 -3.32 4.50 1.35
CA TRP A 55 -4.09 5.01 0.21
C TRP A 55 -5.26 4.10 -0.16
N ILE A 56 -5.17 2.79 0.12
CA ILE A 56 -6.23 1.83 -0.16
C ILE A 56 -7.56 2.21 0.51
N TYR A 57 -7.54 2.84 1.68
CA TYR A 57 -8.76 3.27 2.38
C TYR A 57 -9.44 4.45 1.68
N SER A 58 -8.71 5.19 0.84
CA SER A 58 -9.28 6.28 0.03
C SER A 58 -10.15 5.78 -1.12
N LEU A 59 -10.09 4.49 -1.46
CA LEU A 59 -10.91 3.85 -2.47
C LEU A 59 -12.33 3.52 -2.00
N ILE A 60 -12.59 3.59 -0.69
CA ILE A 60 -13.85 3.16 -0.11
C ILE A 60 -14.93 4.18 -0.47
N ASP A 61 -15.82 3.78 -1.38
CA ASP A 61 -17.07 4.47 -1.65
C ASP A 61 -18.16 3.90 -0.73
N TYR A 62 -18.41 4.58 0.39
CA TYR A 62 -19.36 4.12 1.42
C TYR A 62 -20.79 3.94 0.89
N GLU A 63 -21.18 4.61 -0.21
CA GLU A 63 -22.53 4.48 -0.78
C GLU A 63 -22.76 3.10 -1.44
N LYS A 64 -21.68 2.34 -1.69
CA LYS A 64 -21.76 0.97 -2.26
C LYS A 64 -21.99 -0.12 -1.22
N TYR A 65 -21.96 0.19 0.07
CA TYR A 65 -22.00 -0.78 1.15
C TYR A 65 -23.22 -0.55 2.07
N ASP A 66 -23.83 -1.64 2.53
CA ASP A 66 -24.93 -1.59 3.50
C ASP A 66 -24.43 -1.28 4.92
N GLY A 67 -23.13 -1.44 5.16
CA GLY A 67 -22.49 -1.21 6.45
C GLY A 67 -20.98 -1.37 6.39
N VAL A 68 -20.29 -0.82 7.40
CA VAL A 68 -18.83 -0.86 7.51
C VAL A 68 -18.42 -1.49 8.83
N ILE A 69 -17.42 -2.35 8.79
CA ILE A 69 -16.72 -2.86 9.97
C ILE A 69 -15.32 -2.29 9.98
N PHE A 70 -14.97 -1.55 11.03
CA PHE A 70 -13.61 -1.05 11.24
C PHE A 70 -12.92 -1.87 12.32
N VAL A 71 -11.91 -2.65 11.95
CA VAL A 71 -11.12 -3.46 12.88
C VAL A 71 -9.98 -2.59 13.44
N GLU A 72 -10.34 -1.59 14.25
CA GLU A 72 -9.40 -0.61 14.83
C GLU A 72 -8.22 -1.30 15.53
N HIS A 73 -8.46 -2.39 16.26
CA HIS A 73 -7.41 -3.10 16.98
C HIS A 73 -6.25 -3.58 16.10
N SER A 74 -6.50 -3.83 14.81
CA SER A 74 -5.44 -4.23 13.88
C SER A 74 -4.41 -3.10 13.67
N PHE A 75 -4.74 -1.84 13.93
CA PHE A 75 -3.87 -0.68 13.73
C PHE A 75 -2.94 -0.39 14.93
N SER A 76 -2.63 -1.40 15.75
CA SER A 76 -1.82 -1.24 16.96
C SER A 76 -0.42 -0.65 16.71
N THR A 77 0.18 -0.96 15.55
CA THR A 77 1.46 -0.41 15.08
C THR A 77 1.30 0.81 14.16
N HIS A 78 0.06 1.25 13.89
CA HIS A 78 -0.24 2.36 12.98
C HIS A 78 -1.33 3.27 13.56
N LYS A 79 -1.23 3.57 14.86
CA LYS A 79 -2.26 4.32 15.61
C LYS A 79 -2.57 5.70 15.01
N SER A 80 -1.60 6.31 14.31
CA SER A 80 -1.77 7.60 13.62
C SER A 80 -2.80 7.56 12.49
N LEU A 81 -3.10 6.38 11.93
CA LEU A 81 -4.12 6.20 10.91
C LEU A 81 -5.54 6.07 11.46
N ILE A 82 -5.69 5.79 12.76
CA ILE A 82 -7.01 5.64 13.38
C ILE A 82 -7.82 6.95 13.29
N PRO A 83 -7.32 8.12 13.77
CA PRO A 83 -8.10 9.36 13.71
C PRO A 83 -8.59 9.76 12.31
N PRO A 84 -7.78 9.73 11.23
CA PRO A 84 -8.27 10.08 9.90
C PRO A 84 -9.29 9.05 9.35
N ILE A 85 -9.15 7.76 9.65
CA ILE A 85 -10.14 6.73 9.27
C ILE A 85 -11.45 6.97 10.00
N GLU A 86 -11.42 7.14 11.32
CA GLU A 86 -12.64 7.40 12.10
C GLU A 86 -13.34 8.68 11.65
N ARG A 87 -12.58 9.74 11.37
CA ARG A 87 -13.13 11.00 10.84
C ARG A 87 -13.83 10.76 9.51
N SER A 88 -13.17 10.07 8.58
CA SER A 88 -13.74 9.73 7.27
C SER A 88 -15.05 8.94 7.41
N LEU A 89 -15.10 7.96 8.32
CA LEU A 89 -16.31 7.20 8.62
C LEU A 89 -17.41 8.11 9.21
N SER A 90 -17.08 8.97 10.17
CA SER A 90 -18.07 9.83 10.82
C SER A 90 -18.66 10.90 9.88
N GLU A 91 -17.85 11.43 8.96
CA GLU A 91 -18.23 12.56 8.10
C GLU A 91 -18.87 12.09 6.79
N ASN A 92 -18.43 10.96 6.24
CA ASN A 92 -18.78 10.53 4.88
C ASN A 92 -19.60 9.23 4.82
N CYS A 93 -19.66 8.42 5.89
CA CYS A 93 -20.39 7.15 5.89
C CYS A 93 -21.83 7.34 6.37
N LYS A 94 -22.80 7.12 5.48
CA LYS A 94 -24.24 7.18 5.82
C LYS A 94 -24.78 5.86 6.36
N CYS A 95 -24.13 4.74 6.04
CA CYS A 95 -24.54 3.42 6.53
C CYS A 95 -23.96 3.14 7.92
N PRO A 96 -24.54 2.21 8.71
CA PRO A 96 -24.06 1.91 10.05
C PRO A 96 -22.61 1.43 10.06
N VAL A 97 -21.86 1.87 11.06
CA VAL A 97 -20.44 1.53 11.27
C VAL A 97 -20.30 0.80 12.60
N VAL A 98 -19.64 -0.36 12.61
CA VAL A 98 -19.27 -1.09 13.82
C VAL A 98 -17.75 -1.14 13.95
N VAL A 99 -17.24 -0.77 15.12
CA VAL A 99 -15.80 -0.79 15.42
C VAL A 99 -15.46 -1.98 16.31
N ILE A 100 -14.42 -2.73 15.96
CA ILE A 100 -13.82 -3.75 16.83
C ILE A 100 -12.56 -3.17 17.45
N GLY A 101 -12.59 -2.95 18.77
CA GLY A 101 -11.51 -2.27 19.50
C GLY A 101 -12.05 -1.08 20.28
N LYS A 102 -11.54 0.12 20.01
CA LYS A 102 -11.91 1.36 20.69
C LYS A 102 -12.31 2.45 19.70
N SER A 103 -13.26 3.29 20.10
CA SER A 103 -13.56 4.55 19.42
C SER A 103 -14.18 5.54 20.40
N ASN A 104 -13.86 6.82 20.24
CA ASN A 104 -14.48 7.91 21.00
C ASN A 104 -15.49 8.72 20.16
N ILE A 105 -15.56 8.48 18.85
CA ILE A 105 -16.41 9.26 17.95
C ILE A 105 -17.45 8.40 17.22
N LEU A 106 -17.19 7.09 17.05
CA LEU A 106 -18.15 6.16 16.46
C LEU A 106 -18.97 5.46 17.57
N PRO A 107 -20.30 5.34 17.41
CA PRO A 107 -21.18 4.95 18.51
C PRO A 107 -21.24 3.44 18.78
N HIS A 108 -20.96 2.59 17.79
CA HIS A 108 -21.13 1.14 17.91
C HIS A 108 -19.78 0.44 18.03
N VAL A 109 -19.33 0.23 19.27
CA VAL A 109 -18.01 -0.32 19.57
C VAL A 109 -18.13 -1.68 20.26
N ILE A 110 -17.41 -2.68 19.75
CA ILE A 110 -17.18 -3.97 20.39
C ILE A 110 -15.78 -3.95 20.99
N GLY A 111 -15.72 -3.72 22.30
CA GLY A 111 -14.47 -3.77 23.05
C GLY A 111 -13.95 -5.19 23.24
N LEU A 112 -12.64 -5.33 23.39
CA LEU A 112 -11.94 -6.62 23.52
C LEU A 112 -11.77 -7.11 24.97
N GLU A 113 -12.15 -6.28 25.94
CA GLU A 113 -12.00 -6.55 27.39
C GLU A 113 -10.60 -7.06 27.79
N ASN A 114 -9.54 -6.58 27.11
CA ASN A 114 -8.17 -7.09 27.30
C ASN A 114 -7.74 -7.08 28.76
N ARG A 115 -8.07 -6.02 29.51
CA ARG A 115 -7.81 -5.93 30.95
C ARG A 115 -8.39 -7.12 31.72
N LYS A 116 -9.71 -7.31 31.66
CA LYS A 116 -10.41 -8.42 32.36
C LYS A 116 -9.97 -9.80 31.90
N ASN A 117 -9.63 -9.92 30.62
CA ASN A 117 -9.15 -11.16 30.04
C ASN A 117 -7.74 -11.49 30.53
N PHE A 118 -6.87 -10.48 30.68
CA PHE A 118 -5.54 -10.64 31.25
C PHE A 118 -5.58 -10.92 32.74
N GLU A 119 -6.48 -10.27 33.49
CA GLU A 119 -6.73 -10.54 34.92
C GLU A 119 -6.92 -12.05 35.16
N LYS A 120 -7.71 -12.74 34.32
CA LYS A 120 -7.94 -14.20 34.43
C LYS A 120 -6.67 -15.05 34.27
N VAL A 121 -5.69 -14.61 33.47
CA VAL A 121 -4.42 -15.32 33.29
C VAL A 121 -3.56 -15.21 34.55
N VAL A 122 -3.54 -14.02 35.14
CA VAL A 122 -2.78 -13.75 36.37
C VAL A 122 -3.44 -14.44 37.57
N GLU A 123 -4.77 -14.36 37.68
CA GLU A 123 -5.55 -15.10 38.68
C GLU A 123 -5.31 -16.61 38.57
N HIS A 124 -5.20 -17.17 37.36
CA HIS A 124 -4.85 -18.58 37.20
C HIS A 124 -3.52 -18.96 37.87
N LEU A 125 -2.47 -18.15 37.73
CA LEU A 125 -1.17 -18.42 38.35
C LEU A 125 -1.23 -18.28 39.89
N ILE A 126 -1.95 -17.28 40.39
CA ILE A 126 -2.04 -17.02 41.83
C ILE A 126 -2.93 -18.05 42.53
N ASP A 127 -4.09 -18.37 41.94
CA ASP A 127 -5.12 -19.18 42.58
C ASP A 127 -4.89 -20.68 42.40
N VAL A 128 -4.36 -21.10 41.24
CA VAL A 128 -4.12 -22.53 40.94
C VAL A 128 -2.71 -22.95 41.35
N HIS A 129 -1.71 -22.11 41.10
CA HIS A 129 -0.30 -22.45 41.32
C HIS A 129 0.30 -21.81 42.57
N ASN A 130 -0.48 -21.01 43.30
CA ASN A 130 -0.03 -20.29 44.49
C ASN A 130 1.19 -19.39 44.24
N CYS A 131 1.36 -18.89 43.02
CA CYS A 131 2.44 -17.95 42.72
C CYS A 131 2.30 -16.66 43.54
N ARG A 132 3.43 -16.14 44.01
CA ARG A 132 3.52 -14.92 44.84
C ARG A 132 4.53 -13.92 44.28
N ASN A 133 5.64 -14.39 43.70
CA ASN A 133 6.59 -13.55 42.99
C ASN A 133 6.36 -13.65 41.47
N LEU A 134 5.85 -12.58 40.88
CA LEU A 134 5.41 -12.53 39.49
C LEU A 134 6.07 -11.34 38.77
N TYR A 135 6.55 -11.58 37.55
CA TYR A 135 6.92 -10.52 36.61
C TYR A 135 5.94 -10.49 35.44
N CYS A 136 5.68 -9.30 34.91
CA CYS A 136 5.01 -9.10 33.63
C CYS A 136 6.04 -8.71 32.59
N LEU A 137 6.17 -9.48 31.51
CA LEU A 137 7.10 -9.20 30.42
C LEU A 137 6.36 -8.64 29.21
N GLY A 138 6.65 -7.38 28.91
CA GLY A 138 6.09 -6.64 27.77
C GLY A 138 7.09 -6.31 26.68
N GLY A 139 6.57 -5.79 25.57
CA GLY A 139 7.35 -5.21 24.49
C GLY A 139 7.73 -3.76 24.78
N GLU A 140 7.48 -2.87 23.82
CA GLU A 140 7.71 -1.43 24.00
C GLU A 140 6.69 -0.81 24.97
N LYS A 141 7.15 0.15 25.78
CA LYS A 141 6.31 0.87 26.74
C LYS A 141 5.22 1.65 26.00
N GLY A 142 3.95 1.52 26.41
CA GLY A 142 2.79 2.12 25.71
C GLY A 142 2.08 1.19 24.73
N ILE A 143 2.54 -0.06 24.58
CA ILE A 143 1.85 -1.13 23.86
C ILE A 143 1.13 -2.04 24.85
N ALA A 144 -0.16 -2.28 24.59
CA ALA A 144 -1.03 -3.16 25.37
C ALA A 144 -1.18 -2.79 26.87
N ASP A 145 -1.21 -1.50 27.18
CA ASP A 145 -1.35 -0.96 28.55
C ASP A 145 -2.51 -1.58 29.34
N GLU A 146 -3.64 -1.92 28.70
CA GLU A 146 -4.76 -2.57 29.38
C GLU A 146 -4.42 -3.94 29.97
N ARG A 147 -3.51 -4.70 29.35
CA ARG A 147 -3.04 -6.00 29.86
C ARG A 147 -2.19 -5.78 31.11
N ILE A 148 -1.31 -4.78 31.08
CA ILE A 148 -0.49 -4.37 32.24
C ILE A 148 -1.39 -3.89 33.38
N ASP A 149 -2.41 -3.07 33.10
CA ASP A 149 -3.41 -2.66 34.09
C ASP A 149 -4.08 -3.88 34.75
N GLY A 150 -4.39 -4.91 33.96
CA GLY A 150 -4.96 -6.15 34.46
C GLY A 150 -4.03 -6.89 35.41
N PHE A 151 -2.74 -6.98 35.07
CA PHE A 151 -1.71 -7.55 35.94
C PHE A 151 -1.58 -6.81 37.26
N VAL A 152 -1.45 -5.48 37.20
CA VAL A 152 -1.35 -4.60 38.36
C VAL A 152 -2.60 -4.70 39.25
N ASN A 153 -3.79 -4.76 38.64
CA ASN A 153 -5.05 -4.89 39.37
C ASN A 153 -5.12 -6.19 40.17
N VAL A 154 -4.72 -7.32 39.58
CA VAL A 154 -4.75 -8.62 40.26
C VAL A 154 -3.74 -8.66 41.40
N LEU A 155 -2.50 -8.22 41.19
CA LEU A 155 -1.50 -8.17 42.26
C LEU A 155 -1.99 -7.35 43.46
N LYS A 156 -2.54 -6.16 43.20
CA LYS A 156 -3.12 -5.31 44.25
C LYS A 156 -4.30 -5.98 44.95
N LYS A 157 -5.20 -6.62 44.20
CA LYS A 157 -6.37 -7.35 44.75
C LYS A 157 -5.96 -8.50 45.66
N HIS A 158 -4.82 -9.15 45.39
CA HIS A 158 -4.27 -10.25 46.18
C HIS A 158 -3.19 -9.81 47.18
N GLU A 159 -3.01 -8.51 47.38
CA GLU A 159 -2.03 -7.93 48.33
C GLU A 159 -0.58 -8.40 48.07
N LEU A 160 -0.22 -8.60 46.80
CA LEU A 160 1.11 -9.00 46.36
C LEU A 160 1.98 -7.79 45.97
N PRO A 161 3.33 -7.90 46.06
CA PRO A 161 4.24 -6.86 45.58
C PRO A 161 3.94 -6.47 44.13
N CYS A 162 3.86 -5.16 43.87
CA CYS A 162 3.48 -4.62 42.57
C CYS A 162 4.18 -3.28 42.35
N ASP A 163 5.51 -3.33 42.25
CA ASP A 163 6.36 -2.18 42.00
C ASP A 163 6.71 -2.08 40.51
N GLU A 164 7.35 -0.99 40.08
CA GLU A 164 7.79 -0.85 38.68
C GLU A 164 8.75 -1.98 38.27
N ASP A 165 9.51 -2.53 39.23
CA ASP A 165 10.42 -3.65 39.02
C ASP A 165 9.70 -4.95 38.64
N ASN A 166 8.39 -5.09 38.93
CA ASN A 166 7.59 -6.22 38.48
C ASN A 166 7.28 -6.16 36.96
N LEU A 167 7.49 -5.01 36.31
CA LEU A 167 7.22 -4.78 34.90
C LEU A 167 8.53 -4.79 34.10
N LEU A 168 8.78 -5.89 33.41
CA LEU A 168 9.93 -6.05 32.55
C LEU A 168 9.59 -5.55 31.15
N TYR A 169 10.32 -4.53 30.68
CA TYR A 169 10.26 -4.04 29.31
C TYR A 169 11.57 -4.39 28.61
N GLY A 170 11.51 -4.74 27.33
CA GLY A 170 12.74 -4.90 26.57
C GLY A 170 12.56 -4.87 25.07
N GLY A 171 12.61 -3.67 24.50
CA GLY A 171 12.67 -3.46 23.05
C GLY A 171 11.66 -4.30 22.24
N TYR A 172 12.03 -4.59 20.99
CA TYR A 172 11.21 -5.44 20.12
C TYR A 172 11.27 -6.90 20.57
N TRP A 173 10.19 -7.38 21.21
CA TRP A 173 9.76 -8.77 21.46
C TRP A 173 10.80 -9.77 22.01
N ILE A 174 11.90 -10.02 21.28
CA ILE A 174 12.92 -11.04 21.56
C ILE A 174 14.01 -10.51 22.50
N SER A 175 14.41 -9.24 22.38
CA SER A 175 15.51 -8.69 23.18
C SER A 175 15.18 -8.64 24.68
N GLY A 176 13.92 -8.35 25.02
CA GLY A 176 13.46 -8.33 26.40
C GLY A 176 13.40 -9.71 27.02
N ALA A 177 13.01 -10.72 26.25
CA ALA A 177 13.04 -12.11 26.68
C ALA A 177 14.47 -12.59 26.97
N GLU A 178 15.45 -12.22 26.13
CA GLU A 178 16.85 -12.56 26.34
C GLU A 178 17.44 -11.86 27.57
N ALA A 179 17.16 -10.56 27.75
CA ALA A 179 17.61 -9.80 28.91
C ALA A 179 17.04 -10.38 30.21
N ALA A 180 15.72 -10.60 30.27
CA ALA A 180 15.06 -11.19 31.44
C ALA A 180 15.65 -12.55 31.81
N ALA A 181 15.85 -13.45 30.84
CA ALA A 181 16.43 -14.77 31.12
C ALA A 181 17.87 -14.66 31.65
N LYS A 182 18.70 -13.79 31.06
CA LYS A 182 20.08 -13.55 31.52
C LYS A 182 20.12 -12.95 32.92
N ASP A 183 19.27 -11.96 33.19
CA ASP A 183 19.25 -11.29 34.49
C ASP A 183 18.82 -12.25 35.61
N ILE A 184 17.87 -13.16 35.33
CA ILE A 184 17.49 -14.21 36.28
C ILE A 184 18.64 -15.20 36.48
N ALA A 185 19.30 -15.64 35.41
CA ALA A 185 20.39 -16.62 35.50
C ALA A 185 21.64 -16.06 36.23
N CYS A 186 21.93 -14.78 36.05
CA CYS A 186 23.03 -14.07 36.73
C CYS A 186 22.66 -13.62 38.16
N GLY A 187 21.38 -13.68 38.54
CA GLY A 187 20.88 -13.24 39.84
C GLY A 187 20.75 -11.73 40.00
N THR A 188 20.83 -10.95 38.91
CA THR A 188 20.48 -9.52 38.91
C THR A 188 18.99 -9.31 39.08
N LEU A 189 18.16 -10.23 38.58
CA LEU A 189 16.74 -10.32 38.87
C LEU A 189 16.48 -11.53 39.78
N GLU A 190 15.70 -11.35 40.84
CA GLU A 190 15.30 -12.47 41.69
C GLU A 190 14.50 -13.48 40.86
N LYS A 191 14.73 -14.78 41.06
CA LYS A 191 14.02 -15.82 40.31
C LYS A 191 12.52 -15.80 40.67
N PRO A 192 11.61 -15.51 39.73
CA PRO A 192 10.17 -15.49 39.99
C PRO A 192 9.57 -16.89 40.10
N ASP A 193 8.34 -16.97 40.60
CA ASP A 193 7.49 -18.15 40.46
C ASP A 193 6.97 -18.26 39.03
N ALA A 194 6.57 -17.13 38.44
CA ALA A 194 6.09 -17.09 37.06
C ALA A 194 6.35 -15.75 36.36
N ILE A 195 6.42 -15.82 35.03
CA ILE A 195 6.46 -14.65 34.15
C ILE A 195 5.20 -14.65 33.26
N VAL A 196 4.46 -13.56 33.31
CA VAL A 196 3.26 -13.30 32.51
C VAL A 196 3.64 -12.48 31.30
N CYS A 197 3.66 -13.08 30.12
CA CYS A 197 4.02 -12.38 28.90
C CYS A 197 2.80 -11.71 28.27
N LEU A 198 2.98 -10.50 27.72
CA LEU A 198 1.87 -9.76 27.10
C LEU A 198 1.28 -10.46 25.87
N ASN A 199 2.02 -11.35 25.22
CA ASN A 199 1.51 -12.26 24.19
C ASN A 199 2.35 -13.55 24.10
N ASP A 200 1.90 -14.47 23.26
CA ASP A 200 2.55 -15.76 23.03
C ASP A 200 3.92 -15.67 22.33
N GLU A 201 4.17 -14.64 21.52
CA GLU A 201 5.45 -14.42 20.85
C GLU A 201 6.57 -14.15 21.86
N ILE A 202 6.30 -13.28 22.84
CA ILE A 202 7.20 -13.01 23.96
C ILE A 202 7.41 -14.29 24.77
N ALA A 203 6.32 -15.01 25.09
CA ALA A 203 6.41 -16.25 25.87
C ALA A 203 7.26 -17.32 25.16
N TYR A 204 7.10 -17.47 23.84
CA TYR A 204 7.90 -18.37 23.02
C TYR A 204 9.38 -17.99 23.03
N ALA A 205 9.68 -16.70 22.84
CA ALA A 205 11.05 -16.20 22.92
C ALA A 205 11.67 -16.42 24.31
N LEU A 206 10.91 -16.15 25.38
CA LEU A 206 11.35 -16.31 26.76
C LEU A 206 11.65 -17.76 27.11
N ILE A 207 10.76 -18.70 26.78
CA ILE A 207 10.99 -20.15 27.01
C ILE A 207 12.28 -20.60 26.33
N LYS A 208 12.51 -20.17 25.08
CA LYS A 208 13.74 -20.46 24.34
C LYS A 208 14.98 -19.91 25.06
N GLN A 209 14.93 -18.70 25.59
CA GLN A 209 16.06 -18.07 26.27
C GLN A 209 16.32 -18.66 27.65
N LEU A 210 15.27 -18.97 28.42
CA LEU A 210 15.37 -19.68 29.69
C LEU A 210 16.08 -21.02 29.52
N PHE A 211 15.74 -21.77 28.47
CA PHE A 211 16.42 -23.01 28.12
C PHE A 211 17.93 -22.80 27.87
N PHE A 212 18.33 -21.76 27.13
CA PHE A 212 19.75 -21.49 26.85
C PHE A 212 20.57 -21.13 28.09
N VAL A 213 19.95 -20.50 29.09
CA VAL A 213 20.60 -20.18 30.37
C VAL A 213 20.45 -21.30 31.40
N GLY A 214 19.90 -22.46 31.01
CA GLY A 214 19.81 -23.65 31.85
C GLY A 214 18.61 -23.70 32.81
N LEU A 215 17.62 -22.82 32.63
CA LEU A 215 16.37 -22.82 33.41
C LEU A 215 15.28 -23.61 32.68
N ARG A 216 14.49 -24.37 33.44
CA ARG A 216 13.43 -25.24 32.90
C ARG A 216 12.06 -24.61 33.10
N VAL A 217 11.20 -24.84 32.12
CA VAL A 217 9.77 -24.47 32.16
C VAL A 217 8.97 -25.77 31.99
N PRO A 218 8.08 -26.11 32.93
CA PRO A 218 7.60 -25.31 34.07
C PRO A 218 8.38 -25.47 35.39
N GLU A 219 9.40 -26.35 35.48
CA GLU A 219 9.93 -26.81 36.78
C GLU A 219 10.61 -25.71 37.60
N ASP A 220 11.29 -24.77 36.96
CA ASP A 220 12.01 -23.71 37.67
C ASP A 220 11.23 -22.39 37.66
N ILE A 221 10.52 -22.08 36.57
CA ILE A 221 9.71 -20.87 36.36
C ILE A 221 8.51 -21.20 35.47
N LEU A 222 7.30 -20.77 35.86
CA LEU A 222 6.12 -20.87 35.00
C LEU A 222 6.08 -19.73 33.98
N VAL A 223 5.59 -20.01 32.77
CA VAL A 223 5.45 -18.99 31.72
C VAL A 223 4.04 -19.01 31.16
N THR A 224 3.43 -17.84 31.01
CA THR A 224 2.13 -17.68 30.34
C THR A 224 2.22 -16.68 29.21
N GLY A 225 1.40 -16.86 28.18
CA GLY A 225 1.20 -15.94 27.08
C GLY A 225 -0.23 -15.44 27.00
N PHE A 226 -0.54 -14.81 25.86
CA PHE A 226 -1.85 -14.25 25.55
C PHE A 226 -2.01 -14.27 24.01
N ASP A 227 -3.25 -14.32 23.52
CA ASP A 227 -3.68 -14.34 22.11
C ASP A 227 -3.98 -15.73 21.53
N ASN A 228 -3.52 -16.83 22.13
CA ASN A 228 -3.69 -18.20 21.60
C ASN A 228 -3.27 -18.32 20.11
N SER A 229 -2.14 -17.72 19.79
CA SER A 229 -1.50 -17.78 18.48
C SER A 229 -0.82 -19.13 18.22
N SER A 230 -0.33 -19.35 17.00
CA SER A 230 0.44 -20.55 16.68
C SER A 230 1.69 -20.72 17.54
N TYR A 231 2.33 -19.64 17.99
CA TYR A 231 3.48 -19.68 18.91
C TYR A 231 3.19 -20.44 20.19
N ALA A 232 1.99 -20.27 20.76
CA ALA A 232 1.61 -20.99 21.98
C ALA A 232 1.68 -22.50 21.79
N SER A 233 1.22 -22.95 20.63
CA SER A 233 1.12 -24.37 20.31
C SER A 233 2.42 -24.95 19.73
N ASN A 234 3.27 -24.12 19.10
CA ASN A 234 4.52 -24.50 18.42
C ASN A 234 5.77 -24.41 19.31
N SER A 235 5.64 -23.80 20.49
CA SER A 235 6.69 -23.83 21.51
C SER A 235 7.09 -25.27 21.85
N ALA A 236 8.38 -25.46 22.15
CA ALA A 236 8.91 -26.74 22.63
C ALA A 236 8.21 -27.19 23.92
N VAL A 237 7.75 -26.22 24.72
CA VAL A 237 6.84 -26.41 25.85
C VAL A 237 5.54 -25.69 25.51
N PRO A 238 4.42 -26.41 25.25
CA PRO A 238 3.14 -25.79 24.94
C PRO A 238 2.77 -24.69 25.94
N ILE A 239 2.52 -23.48 25.45
CA ILE A 239 2.33 -22.29 26.28
C ILE A 239 0.90 -22.25 26.80
N THR A 240 0.78 -21.99 28.10
CA THR A 240 -0.47 -21.60 28.74
C THR A 240 -0.83 -20.18 28.33
N THR A 241 -1.97 -20.01 27.69
CA THR A 241 -2.34 -18.76 27.02
C THR A 241 -3.81 -18.42 27.26
N PHE A 242 -4.27 -17.29 26.72
CA PHE A 242 -5.66 -16.86 26.77
C PHE A 242 -6.25 -16.73 25.37
N SER A 243 -7.42 -17.34 25.15
CA SER A 243 -8.17 -17.12 23.92
C SER A 243 -9.32 -16.13 24.16
N ALA A 244 -9.21 -14.97 23.51
CA ALA A 244 -10.25 -13.94 23.50
C ALA A 244 -11.35 -14.19 22.44
N ASP A 245 -11.40 -15.38 21.83
CA ASP A 245 -12.34 -15.78 20.78
C ASP A 245 -12.57 -14.67 19.72
N THR A 246 -11.49 -14.25 19.07
CA THR A 246 -11.49 -13.16 18.07
C THR A 246 -12.40 -13.45 16.89
N HIS A 247 -12.54 -14.73 16.52
CA HIS A 247 -13.53 -15.21 15.57
C HIS A 247 -14.94 -14.83 15.99
N PHE A 248 -15.33 -15.15 17.22
CA PHE A 248 -16.62 -14.76 17.76
C PHE A 248 -16.80 -13.25 17.84
N CYS A 249 -15.74 -12.49 18.13
CA CYS A 249 -15.77 -11.04 18.08
C CYS A 249 -16.13 -10.52 16.67
N GLY A 250 -15.51 -11.10 15.63
CA GLY A 250 -15.87 -10.82 14.23
C GLY A 250 -17.33 -11.16 13.90
N GLN A 251 -17.82 -12.31 14.36
CA GLN A 251 -19.23 -12.69 14.18
C GLN A 251 -20.18 -11.72 14.89
N ARG A 252 -19.85 -11.30 16.12
CA ARG A 252 -20.65 -10.31 16.86
C ARG A 252 -20.69 -8.96 16.17
N ALA A 253 -19.59 -8.52 15.57
CA ALA A 253 -19.55 -7.27 14.81
C ALA A 253 -20.55 -7.29 13.65
N VAL A 254 -20.57 -8.40 12.91
CA VAL A 254 -21.54 -8.58 11.82
C VAL A 254 -22.97 -8.71 12.34
N ALA A 255 -23.22 -9.45 13.41
CA ALA A 255 -24.57 -9.58 13.98
C ALA A 255 -25.12 -8.23 14.46
N LEU A 256 -24.28 -7.43 15.12
CA LEU A 256 -24.61 -6.06 15.50
C LEU A 256 -24.88 -5.21 14.26
N LEU A 257 -23.99 -5.23 13.27
CA LEU A 257 -24.15 -4.45 12.04
C LEU A 257 -25.45 -4.81 11.31
N HIS A 258 -25.74 -6.10 11.17
CA HIS A 258 -26.98 -6.60 10.58
C HIS A 258 -28.22 -6.14 11.35
N SER A 259 -28.18 -6.15 12.69
CA SER A 259 -29.27 -5.65 13.53
C SER A 259 -29.54 -4.16 13.33
N LEU A 260 -28.47 -3.36 13.16
CA LEU A 260 -28.58 -1.92 12.90
C LEU A 260 -29.19 -1.64 11.52
N ILE A 261 -28.89 -2.47 10.53
CA ILE A 261 -29.40 -2.33 9.16
C ILE A 261 -30.87 -2.78 9.07
N THR A 262 -31.24 -3.87 9.74
CA THR A 262 -32.57 -4.48 9.59
C THR A 262 -33.57 -4.07 10.67
N GLY A 263 -33.11 -3.48 11.77
CA GLY A 263 -33.91 -3.23 12.97
C GLY A 263 -34.30 -4.50 13.75
N SER A 264 -33.78 -5.67 13.35
CA SER A 264 -34.06 -6.95 14.01
C SER A 264 -33.06 -7.21 15.13
N ALA A 265 -33.47 -7.88 16.20
CA ALA A 265 -32.54 -8.26 17.27
C ALA A 265 -31.46 -9.21 16.70
N PRO A 266 -30.18 -9.07 17.11
CA PRO A 266 -29.12 -9.95 16.66
C PRO A 266 -29.40 -11.39 17.13
N GLU A 267 -29.22 -12.36 16.24
CA GLU A 267 -29.36 -13.76 16.62
C GLU A 267 -28.35 -14.14 17.71
N PRO A 268 -28.75 -14.97 18.69
CA PRO A 268 -27.85 -15.40 19.75
C PRO A 268 -26.76 -16.30 19.18
N LEU A 269 -25.55 -15.76 19.07
CA LEU A 269 -24.37 -16.52 18.70
C LEU A 269 -23.85 -17.30 19.91
N LYS A 270 -23.50 -18.58 19.70
CA LYS A 270 -22.83 -19.39 20.73
C LYS A 270 -21.38 -18.94 20.86
N HIS A 271 -21.03 -18.29 21.97
CA HIS A 271 -19.64 -17.98 22.30
C HIS A 271 -18.88 -19.25 22.67
N LYS A 272 -17.62 -19.40 22.26
CA LYS A 272 -16.70 -20.22 23.06
C LYS A 272 -16.35 -19.40 24.29
N LYS A 273 -16.25 -20.03 25.45
CA LYS A 273 -15.87 -19.31 26.68
C LYS A 273 -14.47 -18.71 26.49
N HIS A 274 -14.35 -17.39 26.63
CA HIS A 274 -13.04 -16.76 26.85
C HIS A 274 -12.39 -17.47 28.04
N SER A 275 -11.29 -18.16 27.79
CA SER A 275 -10.73 -19.06 28.77
C SER A 275 -9.22 -19.09 28.67
N VAL A 276 -8.61 -19.31 29.82
CA VAL A 276 -7.22 -19.73 29.92
C VAL A 276 -7.14 -21.12 29.28
N ILE A 277 -6.34 -21.23 28.23
CA ILE A 277 -5.98 -22.48 27.58
C ILE A 277 -4.70 -22.95 28.23
N THR A 278 -4.79 -24.00 29.05
CA THR A 278 -3.66 -24.54 29.78
C THR A 278 -2.75 -25.36 28.86
N GLY A 279 -1.48 -24.96 28.80
CA GLY A 279 -0.38 -25.71 28.20
C GLY A 279 0.54 -26.31 29.28
N ASP A 280 1.61 -26.95 28.86
CA ASP A 280 2.60 -27.55 29.76
C ASP A 280 3.44 -26.48 30.49
N SER A 281 3.49 -25.24 29.99
CA SER A 281 4.32 -24.16 30.55
C SER A 281 3.92 -23.66 31.94
N CYS A 282 2.73 -24.00 32.42
CA CYS A 282 2.32 -23.81 33.82
C CYS A 282 2.16 -25.15 34.56
N GLY A 283 2.41 -26.29 33.91
CA GLY A 283 2.18 -27.63 34.48
C GLY A 283 0.73 -28.12 34.46
N CYS A 284 -0.27 -27.29 34.11
CA CYS A 284 -1.67 -27.74 33.97
C CYS A 284 -1.99 -28.43 32.63
N GLY A 285 -1.02 -28.54 31.73
CA GLY A 285 -1.23 -29.13 30.42
C GLY A 285 -1.85 -30.53 30.50
N CYS A 286 -2.98 -30.72 29.83
CA CYS A 286 -3.42 -32.06 29.48
C CYS A 286 -2.45 -32.57 28.42
N LYS A 287 -1.92 -33.81 28.56
CA LYS A 287 -1.21 -34.53 27.48
C LYS A 287 -2.14 -34.74 26.28
N LYS A 288 -2.53 -33.67 25.59
CA LYS A 288 -3.13 -33.75 24.28
C LYS A 288 -2.00 -34.24 23.39
N LEU A 289 -2.15 -35.45 22.85
CA LEU A 289 -1.33 -35.90 21.75
C LEU A 289 -1.26 -34.74 20.76
N LEU A 290 -0.08 -34.16 20.58
CA LEU A 290 0.13 -33.21 19.50
C LEU A 290 -0.45 -33.89 18.25
N ASN A 291 -1.33 -33.21 17.52
CA ASN A 291 -1.73 -33.68 16.19
C ASN A 291 -0.54 -33.48 15.25
N VAL A 292 0.51 -34.27 15.47
CA VAL A 292 1.79 -34.20 14.76
C VAL A 292 1.53 -34.32 13.26
N ARG A 293 0.58 -35.18 12.86
CA ARG A 293 0.22 -35.36 11.45
C ARG A 293 -0.40 -34.11 10.84
N GLY A 294 -1.46 -33.56 11.43
CA GLY A 294 -2.08 -32.34 10.91
C GLY A 294 -1.12 -31.15 10.88
N ARG A 295 -0.20 -31.06 11.85
CA ARG A 295 0.84 -30.03 11.88
C ARG A 295 1.93 -30.24 10.82
N LEU A 296 2.41 -31.48 10.67
CA LEU A 296 3.38 -31.82 9.64
C LEU A 296 2.78 -31.58 8.25
N ASP A 297 1.51 -31.92 8.04
CA ASP A 297 0.78 -31.65 6.80
C ASP A 297 0.72 -30.13 6.54
N ALA A 298 0.42 -29.29 7.55
CA ALA A 298 0.42 -27.84 7.41
C ALA A 298 1.81 -27.26 7.11
N LEU A 299 2.86 -27.73 7.81
CA LEU A 299 4.25 -27.35 7.55
C LEU A 299 4.68 -27.73 6.13
N ASN A 300 4.43 -28.97 5.72
CA ASN A 300 4.71 -29.44 4.36
C ASN A 300 3.95 -28.63 3.30
N MET A 301 2.71 -28.26 3.57
CA MET A 301 1.92 -27.41 2.68
C MET A 301 2.54 -26.01 2.54
N ASN A 302 3.02 -25.41 3.63
CA ASN A 302 3.70 -24.11 3.59
C ASN A 302 5.05 -24.19 2.91
N GLU A 303 5.87 -25.20 3.25
CA GLU A 303 7.18 -25.42 2.64
C GLU A 303 7.06 -25.67 1.13
N LYS A 304 6.05 -26.44 0.70
CA LYS A 304 5.73 -26.62 -0.72
C LYS A 304 5.35 -25.30 -1.38
N ALA A 305 4.55 -24.46 -0.71
CA ALA A 305 4.16 -23.14 -1.22
C ALA A 305 5.38 -22.24 -1.44
N GLU A 306 6.25 -22.17 -0.44
CA GLU A 306 7.48 -21.39 -0.51
C GLU A 306 8.39 -21.92 -1.62
N MET A 307 8.52 -23.24 -1.74
CA MET A 307 9.32 -23.86 -2.78
C MET A 307 8.77 -23.54 -4.17
N GLU A 308 7.45 -23.66 -4.40
CA GLU A 308 6.79 -23.28 -5.66
C GLU A 308 7.02 -21.80 -5.99
N PHE A 309 6.91 -20.92 -4.98
CA PHE A 309 7.10 -19.49 -5.15
C PHE A 309 8.56 -19.14 -5.46
N ARG A 310 9.53 -19.72 -4.74
CA ARG A 310 10.97 -19.55 -5.02
C ARG A 310 11.34 -20.09 -6.40
N ASN A 311 10.83 -21.27 -6.77
CA ASN A 311 11.15 -21.93 -8.05
C ASN A 311 10.41 -21.34 -9.25
N SER A 312 9.45 -20.43 -9.02
CA SER A 312 8.70 -19.81 -10.12
C SER A 312 9.56 -18.92 -11.03
N LEU A 313 10.77 -18.53 -10.59
CA LEU A 313 11.65 -17.56 -11.25
C LEU A 313 10.88 -16.24 -11.54
N PHE A 314 10.02 -15.84 -10.60
CA PHE A 314 9.08 -14.76 -10.78
C PHE A 314 9.77 -13.47 -11.20
N GLU A 315 10.82 -13.07 -10.48
CA GLU A 315 11.58 -11.85 -10.69
C GLU A 315 12.30 -11.85 -12.03
N GLU A 316 12.94 -12.96 -12.39
CA GLU A 316 13.66 -13.09 -13.67
C GLU A 316 12.70 -12.98 -14.86
N LYS A 317 11.53 -13.63 -14.76
CA LYS A 317 10.50 -13.58 -15.80
C LYS A 317 9.83 -12.22 -15.85
N LEU A 318 9.57 -11.60 -14.70
CA LEU A 318 8.99 -10.26 -14.60
C LEU A 318 9.94 -9.23 -15.24
N TYR A 319 11.25 -9.38 -15.04
CA TYR A 319 12.24 -8.53 -15.69
C TYR A 319 12.19 -8.61 -17.22
N LYS A 320 11.69 -9.68 -17.83
CA LYS A 320 11.60 -9.81 -19.31
C LYS A 320 10.40 -9.10 -19.92
N ILE A 321 9.49 -8.57 -19.11
CA ILE A 321 8.22 -7.97 -19.55
C ILE A 321 8.43 -6.54 -20.05
N ASN A 322 8.01 -6.24 -21.28
CA ASN A 322 8.25 -4.94 -21.92
C ASN A 322 6.97 -4.20 -22.29
N SER A 323 5.79 -4.79 -22.07
CA SER A 323 4.52 -4.13 -22.33
C SER A 323 3.48 -4.44 -21.27
N GLN A 324 2.48 -3.56 -21.15
CA GLN A 324 1.31 -3.77 -20.30
C GLN A 324 0.54 -5.05 -20.67
N LYS A 325 0.51 -5.41 -21.96
CA LYS A 325 -0.08 -6.67 -22.45
C LYS A 325 0.72 -7.90 -21.97
N GLU A 326 2.04 -7.84 -21.99
CA GLU A 326 2.90 -8.89 -21.46
C GLU A 326 2.79 -9.00 -19.93
N LEU A 327 2.69 -7.88 -19.21
CA LEU A 327 2.46 -7.89 -17.76
C LEU A 327 1.13 -8.56 -17.42
N SER A 328 0.08 -8.23 -18.17
CA SER A 328 -1.23 -8.87 -18.06
C SER A 328 -1.13 -10.39 -18.28
N LEU A 329 -0.45 -10.83 -19.34
CA LEU A 329 -0.24 -12.26 -19.63
C LEU A 329 0.60 -12.94 -18.54
N PHE A 330 1.62 -12.26 -18.02
CA PHE A 330 2.48 -12.76 -16.96
C PHE A 330 1.69 -13.00 -15.67
N ILE A 331 0.89 -12.02 -15.22
CA ILE A 331 0.01 -12.15 -14.06
C ILE A 331 -0.94 -13.34 -14.28
N LYS A 332 -1.56 -13.44 -15.46
CA LYS A 332 -2.45 -14.55 -15.81
C LYS A 332 -1.77 -15.91 -15.66
N ASN A 333 -0.52 -16.02 -16.11
CA ASN A 333 0.24 -17.28 -16.08
C ASN A 333 0.82 -17.61 -14.70
N HIS A 334 0.91 -16.66 -13.77
CA HIS A 334 1.52 -16.87 -12.45
C HIS A 334 0.52 -16.77 -11.28
N LYS A 335 -0.77 -16.49 -11.53
CA LYS A 335 -1.80 -16.41 -10.48
C LYS A 335 -1.96 -17.71 -9.67
N TYR A 336 -1.53 -18.86 -10.20
CA TYR A 336 -1.51 -20.15 -9.46
C TYR A 336 -0.68 -20.09 -8.16
N LEU A 337 0.21 -19.11 -8.02
CA LEU A 337 0.97 -18.84 -6.80
C LEU A 337 0.09 -18.28 -5.66
N ILE A 338 -1.09 -17.75 -5.98
CA ILE A 338 -2.10 -17.35 -5.01
C ILE A 338 -2.98 -18.57 -4.72
N ARG A 339 -3.03 -19.00 -3.46
CA ARG A 339 -3.79 -20.20 -3.08
C ARG A 339 -5.28 -19.93 -2.94
N ASN A 340 -6.07 -20.95 -3.29
CA ASN A 340 -7.52 -21.05 -3.11
C ASN A 340 -8.37 -19.88 -3.67
N HIS A 341 -7.76 -18.98 -4.43
CA HIS A 341 -8.48 -17.91 -5.07
C HIS A 341 -9.43 -18.47 -6.13
N ILE A 342 -10.59 -17.84 -6.25
CA ILE A 342 -11.51 -18.01 -7.36
C ILE A 342 -11.20 -17.00 -8.46
N SER A 343 -10.83 -15.78 -8.07
CA SER A 343 -10.49 -14.72 -9.01
C SER A 343 -9.35 -13.87 -8.47
N VAL A 344 -8.50 -13.38 -9.36
CA VAL A 344 -7.49 -12.37 -9.07
C VAL A 344 -7.62 -11.28 -10.12
N SER A 345 -7.70 -10.01 -9.71
CA SER A 345 -7.64 -8.86 -10.62
C SER A 345 -6.53 -7.90 -10.19
N VAL A 346 -5.89 -7.25 -11.15
CA VAL A 346 -4.80 -6.29 -10.91
C VAL A 346 -5.16 -5.02 -11.66
N ASN A 347 -5.49 -3.99 -10.92
CA ASN A 347 -5.97 -2.72 -11.44
C ASN A 347 -4.84 -1.71 -11.38
N LEU A 348 -4.14 -1.52 -12.51
CA LEU A 348 -3.14 -0.47 -12.63
C LEU A 348 -3.84 0.85 -12.97
N MET A 349 -3.43 1.95 -12.34
CA MET A 349 -4.00 3.28 -12.57
C MET A 349 -2.90 4.26 -13.01
N GLU A 350 -3.28 5.27 -13.80
CA GLU A 350 -2.46 6.47 -13.96
C GLU A 350 -2.42 7.25 -12.63
N GLN A 351 -1.30 7.94 -12.35
CA GLN A 351 -1.05 8.54 -11.04
C GLN A 351 -2.24 9.41 -10.57
N ASN A 352 -2.82 9.06 -9.42
CA ASN A 352 -3.92 9.76 -8.75
C ASN A 352 -5.26 9.83 -9.50
N ASP A 353 -5.49 9.01 -10.53
CA ASP A 353 -6.77 8.98 -11.24
C ASP A 353 -7.65 7.79 -10.78
N LYS A 354 -8.64 8.09 -9.93
CA LYS A 354 -9.66 7.10 -9.48
C LYS A 354 -10.66 6.73 -10.58
N GLU A 355 -10.69 7.46 -11.69
CA GLU A 355 -11.50 7.17 -12.88
C GLU A 355 -10.69 6.44 -13.96
N ALA A 356 -9.39 6.16 -13.73
CA ALA A 356 -8.54 5.45 -14.67
C ALA A 356 -9.14 4.10 -15.09
N GLU A 357 -8.99 3.78 -16.37
CA GLU A 357 -9.38 2.49 -16.91
C GLU A 357 -8.42 1.41 -16.40
N CYS A 358 -8.94 0.44 -15.68
CA CYS A 358 -8.16 -0.64 -15.11
C CYS A 358 -8.14 -1.86 -16.04
N ILE A 359 -6.95 -2.40 -16.21
CA ILE A 359 -6.76 -3.70 -16.84
C ILE A 359 -7.39 -4.74 -15.94
N PHE A 360 -8.27 -5.58 -16.46
CA PHE A 360 -8.83 -6.68 -15.71
C PHE A 360 -8.47 -8.03 -16.32
N LEU A 361 -8.01 -8.96 -15.49
CA LEU A 361 -7.71 -10.32 -15.88
C LEU A 361 -8.82 -11.25 -15.39
N LYS A 362 -9.74 -11.64 -16.28
CA LYS A 362 -10.64 -12.76 -16.02
C LYS A 362 -9.89 -14.07 -16.26
N ASP A 363 -10.12 -15.04 -15.39
CA ASP A 363 -10.47 -16.36 -15.91
C ASP A 363 -11.31 -17.10 -14.87
N TYR A 364 -12.55 -17.39 -15.21
CA TYR A 364 -13.35 -18.39 -14.51
C TYR A 364 -13.56 -19.52 -15.51
N LEU A 365 -12.68 -20.51 -15.51
CA LEU A 365 -12.79 -21.86 -16.11
C LEU A 365 -13.35 -22.04 -17.55
N LEU A 366 -13.74 -20.99 -18.27
CA LEU A 366 -14.34 -21.01 -19.61
C LEU A 366 -13.96 -19.69 -20.31
N ASN A 367 -12.91 -19.77 -21.13
CA ASN A 367 -12.50 -18.88 -22.22
C ASN A 367 -11.45 -17.76 -21.98
N GLY A 368 -10.95 -17.49 -20.78
CA GLY A 368 -9.68 -16.75 -20.62
C GLY A 368 -9.57 -15.36 -21.21
N GLU A 369 -10.67 -14.60 -21.26
CA GLU A 369 -10.69 -13.24 -21.78
C GLU A 369 -10.30 -12.19 -20.74
N THR A 370 -9.37 -11.30 -21.09
CA THR A 370 -9.10 -10.05 -20.36
C THR A 370 -10.27 -9.10 -20.59
N ALA A 371 -10.87 -8.55 -19.54
CA ALA A 371 -11.85 -7.46 -19.66
C ALA A 371 -11.25 -6.17 -19.09
N VAL A 372 -11.93 -5.04 -19.23
CA VAL A 372 -11.47 -3.74 -18.73
C VAL A 372 -12.64 -3.13 -17.97
N PHE A 373 -12.37 -2.59 -16.79
CA PHE A 373 -13.37 -1.88 -16.00
C PHE A 373 -12.75 -0.69 -15.28
N ARG A 374 -13.56 0.21 -14.71
CA ARG A 374 -13.04 1.42 -14.07
C ARG A 374 -12.58 1.15 -12.65
N ALA A 375 -11.46 1.74 -12.23
CA ALA A 375 -10.91 1.56 -10.88
C ALA A 375 -11.96 1.71 -9.77
N LYS A 376 -12.85 2.71 -9.90
CA LYS A 376 -13.95 2.98 -8.95
C LYS A 376 -14.90 1.82 -8.73
N ASP A 377 -15.02 0.90 -9.67
CA ASP A 377 -15.92 -0.23 -9.55
C ASP A 377 -15.36 -1.27 -8.57
N LEU A 378 -14.04 -1.25 -8.31
CA LEU A 378 -13.23 -2.15 -7.47
C LEU A 378 -13.33 -3.63 -7.83
N TYR A 379 -14.56 -4.14 -7.95
CA TYR A 379 -14.92 -5.47 -8.35
C TYR A 379 -16.33 -5.48 -8.98
N PRO A 380 -16.46 -5.29 -10.31
CA PRO A 380 -17.76 -5.25 -10.98
C PRO A 380 -18.60 -6.52 -10.83
N ASP A 381 -19.93 -6.36 -10.67
CA ASP A 381 -20.87 -7.45 -10.43
C ASP A 381 -20.95 -8.48 -11.57
N MET A 382 -20.55 -8.10 -12.79
CA MET A 382 -20.44 -9.01 -13.94
C MET A 382 -19.46 -10.17 -13.71
N PHE A 383 -18.70 -10.15 -12.61
CA PHE A 383 -17.75 -11.17 -12.20
C PHE A 383 -18.26 -12.07 -11.06
N SER A 384 -19.36 -11.71 -10.41
CA SER A 384 -19.98 -12.46 -9.31
C SER A 384 -21.12 -13.34 -9.81
N PHE A 385 -20.81 -14.54 -10.34
CA PHE A 385 -21.81 -15.59 -10.61
C PHE A 385 -22.33 -16.25 -9.32
N GLY A 386 -22.54 -15.48 -8.24
CA GLY A 386 -22.94 -15.98 -6.92
C GLY A 386 -21.88 -16.79 -6.14
N ALA A 387 -20.78 -17.19 -6.79
CA ALA A 387 -19.74 -18.03 -6.18
C ALA A 387 -18.74 -17.26 -5.30
N ILE A 388 -18.59 -15.94 -5.45
CA ILE A 388 -17.58 -15.14 -4.74
C ILE A 388 -18.26 -14.33 -3.64
N GLN A 389 -17.95 -14.68 -2.39
CA GLN A 389 -18.57 -14.08 -1.21
C GLN A 389 -17.62 -13.07 -0.54
N ASN A 390 -16.31 -13.29 -0.63
CA ASN A 390 -15.32 -12.48 0.06
C ASN A 390 -14.27 -11.95 -0.92
N ILE A 391 -14.04 -10.64 -0.89
CA ILE A 391 -13.09 -9.93 -1.74
C ILE A 391 -12.07 -9.27 -0.82
N HIS A 392 -10.78 -9.53 -1.06
CA HIS A 392 -9.68 -8.81 -0.44
C HIS A 392 -9.09 -7.82 -1.43
N ILE A 393 -8.75 -6.62 -0.97
CA ILE A 393 -8.25 -5.52 -1.79
C ILE A 393 -6.93 -5.07 -1.18
N LEU A 394 -5.86 -5.22 -1.94
CA LEU A 394 -4.48 -4.93 -1.54
C LEU A 394 -3.91 -3.81 -2.41
N PRO A 395 -3.19 -2.83 -1.84
CA PRO A 395 -2.56 -1.78 -2.61
C PRO A 395 -1.35 -2.32 -3.40
N LEU A 396 -1.10 -1.75 -4.57
CA LEU A 396 0.10 -1.99 -5.38
C LEU A 396 1.03 -0.81 -5.23
N VAL A 397 2.01 -0.92 -4.34
CA VAL A 397 2.89 0.20 -4.00
C VAL A 397 4.36 -0.21 -4.11
N PHE A 398 5.17 0.69 -4.69
CA PHE A 398 6.62 0.58 -4.71
C PHE A 398 7.23 1.97 -4.47
N ASP A 399 8.21 2.07 -3.56
CA ASP A 399 8.92 3.31 -3.19
C ASP A 399 8.01 4.54 -2.98
N LYS A 400 6.91 4.37 -2.21
CA LYS A 400 5.84 5.35 -1.95
C LYS A 400 4.94 5.69 -3.14
N GLN A 401 5.23 5.19 -4.33
CA GLN A 401 4.36 5.38 -5.47
C GLN A 401 3.27 4.31 -5.49
N THR A 402 2.01 4.76 -5.61
CA THR A 402 0.88 3.88 -5.82
C THR A 402 0.70 3.64 -7.32
N TYR A 403 0.62 2.36 -7.70
CA TYR A 403 0.38 1.92 -9.08
C TYR A 403 -1.04 1.42 -9.28
N GLY A 404 -1.79 1.17 -8.20
CA GLY A 404 -3.05 0.45 -8.32
C GLY A 404 -3.46 -0.32 -7.08
N PHE A 405 -4.33 -1.29 -7.29
CA PHE A 405 -4.72 -2.29 -6.30
C PHE A 405 -4.94 -3.66 -6.95
N MET A 406 -4.75 -4.71 -6.17
CA MET A 406 -5.06 -6.09 -6.54
C MET A 406 -6.27 -6.55 -5.74
N THR A 407 -7.22 -7.23 -6.39
CA THR A 407 -8.34 -7.87 -5.70
C THR A 407 -8.22 -9.38 -5.76
N ILE A 408 -8.52 -10.07 -4.67
CA ILE A 408 -8.61 -11.53 -4.63
C ILE A 408 -10.00 -11.93 -4.15
N GLY A 409 -10.69 -12.75 -4.93
CA GLY A 409 -12.04 -13.25 -4.63
C GLY A 409 -12.02 -14.69 -4.16
N TYR A 410 -12.74 -14.99 -3.09
CA TYR A 410 -12.91 -16.30 -2.48
C TYR A 410 -14.38 -16.69 -2.36
N ALA A 411 -14.67 -18.00 -2.43
CA ALA A 411 -16.02 -18.52 -2.18
C ALA A 411 -16.38 -18.56 -0.70
N GLY A 412 -15.43 -19.00 0.13
CA GLY A 412 -15.60 -19.14 1.56
C GLY A 412 -14.86 -18.06 2.34
N ALA A 413 -14.96 -18.15 3.66
CA ALA A 413 -14.17 -17.34 4.57
C ALA A 413 -12.70 -17.80 4.51
N GLU A 414 -11.94 -17.11 3.67
CA GLU A 414 -10.54 -17.40 3.36
C GLU A 414 -9.76 -16.09 3.30
N LEU A 415 -8.48 -16.19 3.63
CA LEU A 415 -7.56 -15.07 3.66
C LEU A 415 -6.50 -15.23 2.59
N TYR A 416 -6.01 -14.10 2.10
CA TYR A 416 -4.84 -14.11 1.23
C TYR A 416 -3.59 -14.47 2.05
N THR A 417 -2.65 -15.16 1.42
CA THR A 417 -1.43 -15.63 2.08
C THR A 417 -0.31 -14.59 1.94
N LEU A 418 0.77 -14.75 2.71
CA LEU A 418 2.01 -13.97 2.51
C LEU A 418 2.50 -14.00 1.05
N HIS A 419 2.30 -15.12 0.36
CA HIS A 419 2.65 -15.26 -1.06
C HIS A 419 1.80 -14.34 -1.96
N ALA A 420 0.53 -14.14 -1.65
CA ALA A 420 -0.33 -13.21 -2.38
C ALA A 420 0.11 -11.75 -2.19
N LYS A 421 0.54 -11.38 -0.97
CA LYS A 421 1.18 -10.08 -0.70
C LYS A 421 2.48 -9.93 -1.51
N GLN A 422 3.38 -10.91 -1.43
CA GLN A 422 4.63 -10.89 -2.19
C GLN A 422 4.37 -10.83 -3.70
N PHE A 423 3.32 -11.49 -4.19
CA PHE A 423 2.87 -11.38 -5.57
C PHE A 423 2.48 -9.94 -5.91
N ALA A 424 1.61 -9.29 -5.13
CA ALA A 424 1.23 -7.88 -5.33
C ALA A 424 2.46 -6.94 -5.35
N ASN A 425 3.37 -7.07 -4.39
CA ASN A 425 4.58 -6.24 -4.33
C ASN A 425 5.44 -6.40 -5.59
N ARG A 426 5.58 -7.64 -6.09
CA ARG A 426 6.33 -7.88 -7.33
C ARG A 426 5.60 -7.33 -8.55
N ILE A 427 4.27 -7.36 -8.60
CA ILE A 427 3.52 -6.69 -9.67
C ILE A 427 3.74 -5.18 -9.65
N ALA A 428 3.79 -4.54 -8.47
CA ALA A 428 4.13 -3.12 -8.36
C ALA A 428 5.54 -2.82 -8.89
N ILE A 429 6.53 -3.67 -8.57
CA ILE A 429 7.89 -3.59 -9.15
C ILE A 429 7.84 -3.73 -10.68
N GLY A 430 7.04 -4.66 -11.22
CA GLY A 430 6.88 -4.85 -12.66
C GLY A 430 6.27 -3.63 -13.35
N ALA A 431 5.25 -3.02 -12.73
CA ALA A 431 4.66 -1.78 -13.21
C ALA A 431 5.68 -0.63 -13.18
N GLU A 432 6.53 -0.57 -12.15
CA GLU A 432 7.62 0.40 -12.11
C GLU A 432 8.66 0.16 -13.20
N LEU A 433 9.08 -1.09 -13.42
CA LEU A 433 10.00 -1.44 -14.50
C LEU A 433 9.44 -1.04 -15.86
N LEU A 434 8.14 -1.24 -16.10
CA LEU A 434 7.47 -0.76 -17.31
C LEU A 434 7.46 0.75 -17.39
N ARG A 435 7.18 1.47 -16.29
CA ARG A 435 7.20 2.94 -16.27
C ARG A 435 8.60 3.48 -16.56
N VAL A 436 9.62 2.92 -15.93
CA VAL A 436 11.02 3.27 -16.17
C VAL A 436 11.42 2.92 -17.59
N ARG A 437 11.05 1.74 -18.10
CA ARG A 437 11.30 1.36 -19.50
C ARG A 437 10.54 2.23 -20.48
N GLN A 438 9.32 2.64 -20.21
CA GLN A 438 8.61 3.58 -21.06
C GLN A 438 9.26 4.96 -20.98
N ALA A 439 9.72 5.42 -19.82
CA ALA A 439 10.50 6.65 -19.74
C ALA A 439 11.83 6.52 -20.51
N VAL A 440 12.47 5.34 -20.43
CA VAL A 440 13.71 5.01 -21.16
C VAL A 440 13.44 4.85 -22.65
N ASP A 441 12.43 4.12 -23.11
CA ASP A 441 11.98 3.95 -24.49
C ASP A 441 11.39 5.24 -25.05
N THR A 442 10.84 6.13 -24.22
CA THR A 442 10.52 7.49 -24.67
C THR A 442 11.85 8.23 -24.86
N SER A 443 12.81 8.09 -23.95
CA SER A 443 14.16 8.65 -24.11
C SER A 443 15.02 7.95 -25.19
N ASP A 444 14.74 6.69 -25.52
CA ASP A 444 15.47 5.78 -26.41
C ASP A 444 14.77 5.68 -27.75
N ASN A 445 13.47 5.97 -27.86
CA ASN A 445 12.83 6.36 -29.12
C ASN A 445 13.16 7.81 -29.43
N ILE A 446 13.34 8.69 -28.43
CA ILE A 446 14.03 9.98 -28.66
C ILE A 446 15.46 9.69 -29.17
N LYS A 447 16.24 8.79 -28.53
CA LYS A 447 17.59 8.42 -29.01
C LYS A 447 17.67 7.52 -30.26
N LYS A 448 16.66 6.71 -30.60
CA LYS A 448 16.60 5.84 -31.81
C LYS A 448 15.96 6.56 -32.98
N THR A 449 15.09 7.55 -32.72
CA THR A 449 14.79 8.55 -33.75
C THR A 449 16.08 9.31 -34.02
N GLU A 450 16.81 9.74 -32.97
CA GLU A 450 18.17 10.28 -33.11
C GLU A 450 19.13 9.29 -33.79
N SER A 451 19.10 7.96 -33.55
CA SER A 451 20.05 7.00 -34.14
C SER A 451 19.69 6.48 -35.56
N TYR A 452 18.43 6.57 -35.99
CA TYR A 452 18.06 6.46 -37.41
C TYR A 452 18.32 7.77 -38.16
N THR A 453 18.38 8.89 -37.45
CA THR A 453 19.15 10.06 -37.89
C THR A 453 20.64 9.99 -37.54
N GLU A 454 21.26 9.01 -36.88
CA GLU A 454 22.74 8.99 -36.78
C GLU A 454 23.40 8.16 -37.89
N GLN A 455 22.59 7.71 -38.86
CA GLN A 455 23.03 7.62 -40.26
C GLN A 455 22.72 8.88 -41.10
N ILE A 456 22.08 9.91 -40.52
CA ILE A 456 21.83 11.26 -41.11
C ILE A 456 21.75 12.35 -40.00
N HIS A 457 22.87 12.68 -39.35
CA HIS A 457 23.02 13.59 -38.18
C HIS A 457 23.24 13.02 -36.77
N SER A 458 24.50 13.15 -36.34
CA SER A 458 24.96 13.32 -34.97
C SER A 458 24.13 14.32 -34.13
N ASP A 459 24.03 13.99 -32.84
CA ASP A 459 23.98 14.89 -31.67
C ASP A 459 22.61 15.24 -31.04
N ASN A 460 22.32 14.50 -29.96
CA ASN A 460 22.22 14.98 -28.57
C ASN A 460 21.16 16.03 -28.15
N THR A 461 20.27 15.55 -27.26
CA THR A 461 19.97 16.09 -25.91
C THR A 461 19.00 17.27 -25.71
N HIS A 462 18.01 17.00 -24.83
CA HIS A 462 17.25 17.89 -23.93
C HIS A 462 16.68 19.21 -24.47
N LYS A 463 15.34 19.43 -24.33
CA LYS A 463 14.85 20.78 -23.98
C LYS A 463 13.48 20.84 -23.29
N LYS A 464 13.47 21.73 -22.30
CA LYS A 464 12.42 22.30 -21.43
C LYS A 464 11.12 22.71 -22.14
N PRO A 465 10.02 22.95 -21.40
CA PRO A 465 8.77 23.47 -21.96
C PRO A 465 9.01 24.72 -22.83
N SER A 466 8.61 24.62 -24.10
CA SER A 466 8.79 25.65 -25.12
C SER A 466 7.93 26.87 -24.82
N ALA A 467 8.56 28.05 -24.79
CA ALA A 467 7.83 29.29 -24.59
C ALA A 467 6.88 29.56 -25.77
N THR A 468 5.65 29.99 -25.52
CA THR A 468 4.62 30.23 -26.56
C THR A 468 4.35 31.72 -26.78
N ILE A 469 3.90 32.09 -27.98
CA ILE A 469 3.37 33.42 -28.34
C ILE A 469 1.91 33.34 -28.80
N MET A 470 1.14 34.39 -28.55
CA MET A 470 -0.24 34.51 -29.01
C MET A 470 -0.28 35.11 -30.42
N VAL A 471 -0.84 34.38 -31.38
CA VAL A 471 -0.97 34.81 -32.78
C VAL A 471 -2.44 34.86 -33.21
N MET A 472 -2.75 35.71 -34.19
CA MET A 472 -4.10 35.83 -34.75
C MET A 472 -4.23 34.96 -36.00
N HIS A 473 -5.14 34.00 -35.97
CA HIS A 473 -5.47 33.13 -37.10
C HIS A 473 -6.99 33.14 -37.34
N ASN A 474 -7.41 33.48 -38.57
CA ASN A 474 -8.82 33.52 -38.98
C ASN A 474 -9.74 34.32 -38.02
N GLY A 475 -9.25 35.46 -37.50
CA GLY A 475 -10.00 36.32 -36.57
C GLY A 475 -10.01 35.86 -35.11
N SER A 476 -9.35 34.75 -34.77
CA SER A 476 -9.25 34.21 -33.41
C SER A 476 -7.80 34.19 -32.91
N MET A 477 -7.60 34.33 -31.59
CA MET A 477 -6.27 34.30 -30.97
C MET A 477 -5.89 32.87 -30.56
N THR A 478 -4.76 32.36 -31.05
CA THR A 478 -4.26 31.01 -30.74
C THR A 478 -2.83 31.08 -30.18
N LYS A 479 -2.44 30.08 -29.37
CA LYS A 479 -1.06 29.95 -28.88
C LYS A 479 -0.23 29.20 -29.92
N ALA A 480 0.92 29.75 -30.27
CA ALA A 480 1.91 29.11 -31.11
C ALA A 480 3.24 28.97 -30.34
N PRO A 481 3.90 27.80 -30.36
CA PRO A 481 5.24 27.65 -29.84
C PRO A 481 6.21 28.63 -30.51
N LEU A 482 7.02 29.33 -29.73
CA LEU A 482 7.94 30.34 -30.25
C LEU A 482 9.04 29.70 -31.11
N GLU A 483 9.38 28.44 -30.86
CA GLU A 483 10.28 27.64 -31.69
C GLU A 483 9.77 27.43 -33.12
N ASN A 484 8.45 27.57 -33.36
CA ASN A 484 7.86 27.46 -34.69
C ASN A 484 7.90 28.79 -35.46
N VAL A 485 8.28 29.89 -34.80
CA VAL A 485 8.45 31.19 -35.45
C VAL A 485 9.83 31.23 -36.11
N LEU A 486 9.83 31.46 -37.43
CA LEU A 486 11.02 31.69 -38.23
C LEU A 486 11.56 33.09 -37.99
N TYR A 487 10.69 34.10 -38.05
CA TYR A 487 11.03 35.49 -37.77
C TYR A 487 9.78 36.31 -37.47
N PHE A 488 9.99 37.47 -36.86
CA PHE A 488 9.00 38.52 -36.70
C PHE A 488 9.31 39.63 -37.69
N GLU A 489 8.29 40.10 -38.40
CA GLU A 489 8.41 41.25 -39.29
C GLU A 489 7.36 42.31 -38.96
N SER A 490 7.73 43.58 -39.07
CA SER A 490 6.80 44.70 -39.01
C SER A 490 6.51 45.25 -40.40
N TYR A 491 5.23 45.35 -40.73
CA TYR A 491 4.72 45.91 -41.97
C TYR A 491 3.44 46.72 -41.69
N GLU A 492 3.32 47.92 -42.26
CA GLU A 492 2.16 48.82 -42.12
C GLU A 492 1.63 49.00 -40.67
N LYS A 493 2.55 49.23 -39.71
CA LYS A 493 2.29 49.38 -38.26
C LYS A 493 1.76 48.13 -37.54
N LYS A 494 1.72 46.99 -38.21
CA LYS A 494 1.42 45.67 -37.63
C LYS A 494 2.71 44.85 -37.51
N VAL A 495 2.65 43.79 -36.70
CA VAL A 495 3.75 42.83 -36.56
C VAL A 495 3.22 41.43 -36.84
N PHE A 496 3.98 40.66 -37.59
CA PHE A 496 3.63 39.31 -38.01
C PHE A 496 4.69 38.33 -37.53
N ALA A 497 4.25 37.18 -37.04
CA ALA A 497 5.08 36.01 -36.82
C ALA A 497 5.03 35.13 -38.07
N ALA A 498 6.15 34.98 -38.76
CA ALA A 498 6.27 34.08 -39.90
C ALA A 498 6.58 32.66 -39.41
N MET A 499 5.77 31.70 -39.85
CA MET A 499 5.92 30.27 -39.60
C MET A 499 5.80 29.51 -40.92
N LYS A 500 6.20 28.25 -40.94
CA LYS A 500 6.17 27.40 -42.16
C LYS A 500 4.80 27.33 -42.86
N ASN A 501 3.72 27.53 -42.12
CA ASN A 501 2.34 27.45 -42.61
C ASN A 501 1.68 28.83 -42.86
N GLY A 502 2.41 29.93 -42.73
CA GLY A 502 1.92 31.28 -43.04
C GLY A 502 2.44 32.37 -42.09
N LYS A 503 1.95 33.60 -42.31
CA LYS A 503 2.25 34.77 -41.48
C LYS A 503 1.04 35.14 -40.64
N TYR A 504 1.25 35.31 -39.34
CA TYR A 504 0.17 35.53 -38.38
C TYR A 504 0.38 36.85 -37.64
N GLU A 505 -0.65 37.69 -37.58
CA GLU A 505 -0.58 38.97 -36.87
C GLU A 505 -0.45 38.74 -35.36
N ILE A 506 0.45 39.49 -34.72
CA ILE A 506 0.59 39.52 -33.25
C ILE A 506 0.24 40.90 -32.72
N LYS A 507 -0.15 40.95 -31.44
CA LYS A 507 -0.53 42.21 -30.80
C LYS A 507 0.69 43.06 -30.39
N GLN A 508 1.80 42.40 -30.07
CA GLN A 508 3.02 43.04 -29.60
C GLN A 508 3.69 43.84 -30.71
N ARG A 509 4.27 44.99 -30.35
CA ARG A 509 5.14 45.76 -31.24
C ARG A 509 6.51 45.10 -31.34
N LEU A 510 7.23 45.39 -32.41
CA LEU A 510 8.50 44.71 -32.70
C LEU A 510 9.57 44.93 -31.60
N PHE A 511 9.58 46.11 -30.95
CA PHE A 511 10.50 46.36 -29.83
C PHE A 511 10.10 45.61 -28.54
N GLU A 512 8.80 45.41 -28.31
CA GLU A 512 8.30 44.60 -27.19
C GLU A 512 8.67 43.15 -27.41
N MET A 513 8.63 42.69 -28.67
CA MET A 513 9.13 41.38 -29.05
C MET A 513 10.63 41.25 -28.80
N GLU A 514 11.44 42.25 -29.16
CA GLU A 514 12.88 42.24 -28.90
C GLU A 514 13.17 42.07 -27.39
N GLU A 515 12.46 42.79 -26.53
CA GLU A 515 12.61 42.70 -25.07
C GLU A 515 12.18 41.33 -24.53
N MET A 516 11.02 40.80 -24.96
CA MET A 516 10.52 39.48 -24.58
C MET A 516 11.42 38.32 -25.02
N LEU A 517 12.26 38.56 -26.02
CA LEU A 517 13.15 37.57 -26.62
C LEU A 517 14.60 37.68 -26.13
N THR A 518 14.91 38.62 -25.22
CA THR A 518 16.29 38.91 -24.74
C THR A 518 17.07 37.69 -24.27
N ASN A 519 16.40 36.71 -23.63
CA ASN A 519 17.02 35.48 -23.12
C ASN A 519 16.76 34.26 -24.02
N LYS A 520 16.43 34.48 -25.30
CA LYS A 520 16.16 33.44 -26.31
C LYS A 520 16.99 33.72 -27.56
N ASN A 521 17.17 32.71 -28.41
CA ASN A 521 18.04 32.83 -29.58
C ASN A 521 17.36 33.55 -30.76
N PHE A 522 16.93 34.79 -30.52
CA PHE A 522 16.38 35.67 -31.54
C PHE A 522 17.25 36.92 -31.68
N PHE A 523 17.41 37.42 -32.89
CA PHE A 523 18.26 38.57 -33.16
C PHE A 523 17.62 39.54 -34.15
N ARG A 524 17.73 40.83 -33.86
CA ARG A 524 17.20 41.88 -34.72
C ARG A 524 18.17 42.17 -35.87
N ILE A 525 17.82 41.73 -37.08
CA ILE A 525 18.67 41.94 -38.26
C ILE A 525 18.39 43.27 -38.97
N SER A 526 17.22 43.88 -38.75
CA SER A 526 16.87 45.17 -39.34
C SER A 526 15.89 45.97 -38.46
N ARG A 527 15.58 47.22 -38.84
CA ARG A 527 14.58 48.02 -38.12
C ARG A 527 13.19 47.38 -38.09
N SER A 528 12.88 46.48 -39.01
CA SER A 528 11.57 45.85 -39.14
C SER A 528 11.58 44.33 -38.97
N VAL A 529 12.73 43.68 -38.71
CA VAL A 529 12.81 42.21 -38.66
C VAL A 529 13.66 41.69 -37.51
N ILE A 530 13.12 40.72 -36.77
CA ILE A 530 13.80 39.90 -35.75
C ILE A 530 13.74 38.45 -36.19
N VAL A 531 14.88 37.82 -36.44
CA VAL A 531 14.94 36.42 -36.87
C VAL A 531 15.15 35.49 -35.68
N ASN A 532 14.61 34.28 -35.78
CA ASN A 532 15.00 33.18 -34.92
C ASN A 532 16.32 32.62 -35.44
N MET A 533 17.39 32.76 -34.67
CA MET A 533 18.72 32.29 -35.05
C MET A 533 18.73 30.77 -35.17
N ASP A 534 17.97 30.05 -34.34
CA ASP A 534 17.81 28.58 -34.42
C ASP A 534 17.16 28.11 -35.73
N LYS A 535 16.52 29.02 -36.48
CA LYS A 535 15.87 28.74 -37.78
C LYS A 535 16.57 29.41 -38.96
N THR A 536 17.69 30.08 -38.73
CA THR A 536 18.50 30.75 -39.75
C THR A 536 19.60 29.78 -40.20
N VAL A 537 19.52 29.29 -41.44
CA VAL A 537 20.41 28.22 -41.94
C VAL A 537 21.73 28.74 -42.52
N GLY A 538 21.87 30.06 -42.67
CA GLY A 538 23.07 30.66 -43.23
C GLY A 538 22.85 32.10 -43.66
N TYR A 539 23.87 32.65 -44.32
CA TYR A 539 23.72 33.90 -45.05
C TYR A 539 24.36 33.78 -46.43
N LYS A 540 23.88 34.62 -47.36
CA LYS A 540 24.51 34.80 -48.67
C LYS A 540 24.63 36.27 -49.01
N VAL A 541 25.50 36.56 -49.97
CA VAL A 541 25.63 37.90 -50.53
C VAL A 541 24.70 37.99 -51.73
N GLY A 542 23.67 38.86 -51.63
CA GLY A 542 22.76 39.14 -52.73
C GLY A 542 23.46 39.88 -53.88
N PHE A 543 22.81 39.94 -55.04
CA PHE A 543 23.35 40.61 -56.24
C PHE A 543 23.72 42.09 -56.01
N ASP A 544 23.09 42.76 -55.04
CA ASP A 544 23.36 44.15 -54.64
C ASP A 544 24.45 44.27 -53.54
N ARG A 545 25.19 43.18 -53.27
CA ARG A 545 26.15 43.05 -52.16
C ARG A 545 25.51 43.21 -50.76
N ALA A 546 24.18 43.13 -50.64
CA ALA A 546 23.53 43.05 -49.34
C ALA A 546 23.72 41.66 -48.73
N LEU A 547 23.79 41.63 -47.40
CA LEU A 547 23.84 40.38 -46.65
C LEU A 547 22.40 39.90 -46.46
N LEU A 548 22.10 38.70 -46.91
CA LEU A 548 20.79 38.07 -46.79
C LEU A 548 20.88 36.90 -45.82
N ALA A 549 20.11 36.94 -44.75
CA ALA A 549 19.87 35.80 -43.87
C ALA A 549 18.96 34.81 -44.60
N VAL A 550 19.35 33.53 -44.63
CA VAL A 550 18.59 32.47 -45.28
C VAL A 550 17.90 31.67 -44.19
N MET A 551 16.57 31.59 -44.23
CA MET A 551 15.76 30.87 -43.26
C MET A 551 15.58 29.40 -43.68
N SER A 552 15.21 28.54 -42.72
CA SER A 552 15.02 27.11 -42.95
C SER A 552 13.93 26.73 -44.00
N ASP A 553 13.00 27.63 -44.31
CA ASP A 553 12.02 27.49 -45.39
C ASP A 553 12.49 28.07 -46.74
N LYS A 554 13.75 28.52 -46.80
CA LYS A 554 14.40 29.18 -47.94
C LYS A 554 13.98 30.64 -48.17
N GLU A 555 13.26 31.28 -47.24
CA GLU A 555 13.06 32.72 -47.32
C GLU A 555 14.36 33.50 -47.05
N GLU A 556 14.53 34.63 -47.75
CA GLU A 556 15.76 35.42 -47.73
C GLU A 556 15.48 36.82 -47.19
N LEU A 557 16.04 37.13 -46.02
CA LEU A 557 15.77 38.37 -45.28
C LEU A 557 17.00 39.28 -45.24
N ARG A 558 16.81 40.56 -45.55
CA ARG A 558 17.91 41.52 -45.65
C ARG A 558 18.43 41.96 -44.28
N VAL A 559 19.72 41.79 -44.05
CA VAL A 559 20.41 42.26 -42.84
C VAL A 559 20.90 43.70 -43.02
N SER A 560 20.58 44.55 -42.06
CA SER A 560 20.97 45.97 -42.06
C SER A 560 22.48 46.14 -41.89
N ARG A 561 23.06 47.20 -42.47
CA ARG A 561 24.53 47.41 -42.46
C ARG A 561 25.11 47.46 -41.04
N THR A 562 24.39 48.05 -40.09
CA THR A 562 24.80 48.15 -38.69
C THR A 562 24.83 46.81 -37.97
N ASN A 563 24.00 45.86 -38.39
CA ASN A 563 23.84 44.59 -37.68
C ASN A 563 24.59 43.44 -38.38
N LYS A 564 25.32 43.71 -39.47
CA LYS A 564 26.00 42.68 -40.28
C LYS A 564 27.06 41.91 -39.50
N GLU A 565 27.94 42.62 -38.80
CA GLU A 565 29.05 41.98 -38.09
C GLU A 565 28.56 41.18 -36.89
N GLU A 566 27.65 41.74 -36.10
CA GLU A 566 27.06 41.03 -34.96
C GLU A 566 26.20 39.84 -35.40
N PHE A 567 25.44 39.95 -36.50
CA PHE A 567 24.69 38.83 -37.05
C PHE A 567 25.60 37.67 -37.47
N LYS A 568 26.72 37.96 -38.14
CA LYS A 568 27.69 36.93 -38.53
C LYS A 568 28.31 36.26 -37.31
N GLN A 569 28.77 37.05 -36.34
CA GLN A 569 29.36 36.52 -35.10
C GLN A 569 28.37 35.63 -34.35
N ARG A 570 27.11 36.04 -34.23
CA ARG A 570 26.08 35.23 -33.58
C ARG A 570 25.75 33.96 -34.35
N LEU A 571 25.76 34.00 -35.68
CA LEU A 571 25.51 32.82 -36.51
C LEU A 571 26.68 31.82 -36.47
N GLU A 572 27.91 32.30 -36.24
CA GLU A 572 29.09 31.43 -36.03
C GLU A 572 29.12 30.83 -34.61
N MET A 573 28.39 31.41 -33.66
CA MET A 573 28.30 30.98 -32.27
C MET A 573 27.02 30.18 -31.94
N SER A 574 26.02 30.18 -32.83
CA SER A 574 24.73 29.48 -32.72
C SER A 574 24.73 28.19 -33.52
#